data_AF-A0A7J6R6C5-F1
#
_entry.id   AF-A0A7J6R6C5-F1
#
_cell.length_a   1.000
_cell.length_b   1.000
_cell.length_c   1.000
_cell.angle_alpha   90.00
_cell.angle_beta   90.00
_cell.angle_gamma   90.00
#
_symmetry.space_group_name_H-M   'P 1'
#
loop_
_entity.id
_entity.type
_entity.pdbx_description
1 polymer ?
#
loop_
_entity_poly.entity_id
_entity_poly.type
_entity_poly.pdbx_seq_one_letter_code
_entity_poly.pdbx_strand_id
1 'polypeptide(L)'
;EKIIFYAQTARAKEVYVLAANSLQSLDWFNNPELEKNIIAFYTRAKATDQLSRFQQARAHRAIDEHQDVEGAIAALEEALAAVDKDPDGSPTHDCSIMKSGLEVLRKFGEAKKSADTDPRASLVACGSLLQSSELKDSPLRPGDM
;
A
#
# COMPACT_ATOMS: atom_id res chain seq x y z
N GLU A 1 14.62 12.05 -14.18
CA GLU A 1 15.65 12.90 -13.53
C GLU A 1 15.29 14.40 -13.43
N LYS A 2 15.01 15.13 -14.52
CA LYS A 2 14.75 16.59 -14.46
C LYS A 2 13.61 16.99 -13.50
N ILE A 3 12.53 16.20 -13.43
CA ILE A 3 11.38 16.45 -12.54
C ILE A 3 11.79 16.38 -11.06
N ILE A 4 12.57 15.36 -10.69
CA ILE A 4 13.03 15.14 -9.30
C ILE A 4 13.91 16.32 -8.85
N PHE A 5 14.87 16.71 -9.69
CA PHE A 5 15.77 17.83 -9.42
C PHE A 5 15.03 19.17 -9.23
N TYR A 6 14.09 19.46 -10.14
CA TYR A 6 13.28 20.68 -10.07
C TYR A 6 12.44 20.71 -8.80
N ALA A 7 11.77 19.61 -8.45
CA ALA A 7 10.95 19.54 -7.25
C ALA A 7 11.76 19.73 -5.96
N GLN A 8 12.94 19.12 -5.89
CA GLN A 8 13.87 19.28 -4.76
C GLN A 8 14.37 20.72 -4.60
N THR A 9 14.52 21.44 -5.71
CA THR A 9 14.99 22.84 -5.72
C THR A 9 13.86 23.81 -5.38
N ALA A 10 12.65 23.60 -5.92
CA ALA A 10 11.51 24.49 -5.73
C ALA A 10 11.00 24.51 -4.28
N ARG A 11 11.07 23.38 -3.56
CA ARG A 11 10.65 23.23 -2.15
C ARG A 11 9.22 23.69 -1.83
N ALA A 12 8.33 23.65 -2.82
CA ALA A 12 6.91 23.98 -2.67
C ALA A 12 6.05 22.71 -2.60
N LYS A 13 5.02 22.70 -1.74
CA LYS A 13 4.16 21.53 -1.51
C LYS A 13 3.47 21.09 -2.80
N GLU A 14 2.95 22.04 -3.56
CA GLU A 14 2.24 21.81 -4.83
C GLU A 14 3.18 21.18 -5.86
N VAL A 15 4.44 21.61 -5.88
CA VAL A 15 5.45 21.06 -6.80
C VAL A 15 5.81 19.64 -6.42
N TYR A 16 5.91 19.32 -5.13
CA TYR A 16 6.12 17.94 -4.68
C TYR A 16 4.96 17.02 -5.07
N VAL A 17 3.70 17.45 -4.88
CA VAL A 17 2.52 16.68 -5.31
C VAL A 17 2.54 16.45 -6.83
N LEU A 18 2.79 17.50 -7.62
CA LEU A 18 2.83 17.39 -9.07
C LEU A 18 3.95 16.46 -9.56
N ALA A 19 5.13 16.56 -8.95
CA ALA A 19 6.26 15.69 -9.25
C ALA A 19 5.91 14.22 -8.95
N ALA A 20 5.40 13.94 -7.75
CA ALA A 20 4.99 12.60 -7.35
C ALA A 20 3.92 12.01 -8.30
N ASN A 21 2.87 12.78 -8.63
CA ASN A 21 1.84 12.39 -9.58
C ASN A 21 2.44 12.05 -10.97
N SER A 22 3.41 12.84 -11.42
CA SER A 22 4.08 12.60 -12.70
C SER A 22 4.91 11.32 -12.68
N LEU A 23 5.61 11.05 -11.58
CA LEU A 23 6.40 9.83 -11.42
C LEU A 23 5.54 8.56 -11.34
N GLN A 24 4.30 8.65 -10.84
CA GLN A 24 3.36 7.50 -10.83
C GLN A 24 2.99 6.97 -12.23
N SER A 25 3.14 7.81 -13.27
CA SER A 25 2.91 7.39 -14.67
C SER A 25 4.05 6.55 -15.26
N LEU A 26 5.19 6.47 -14.55
CA LEU A 26 6.36 5.70 -14.94
C LEU A 26 6.32 4.30 -14.31
N ASP A 27 7.24 3.44 -14.72
CA ASP A 27 7.43 2.12 -14.11
C ASP A 27 8.15 2.23 -12.76
N TRP A 28 7.44 2.72 -11.75
CA TRP A 28 7.96 2.86 -10.39
C TRP A 28 8.07 1.53 -9.64
N PHE A 29 7.33 0.49 -10.03
CA PHE A 29 7.33 -0.79 -9.32
C PHE A 29 8.66 -1.53 -9.52
N ASN A 30 9.20 -1.49 -10.74
CA ASN A 30 10.52 -2.04 -11.03
C ASN A 30 11.66 -1.03 -10.78
N ASN A 31 11.36 0.17 -10.25
CA ASN A 31 12.34 1.21 -10.02
C ASN A 31 12.24 1.78 -8.59
N PRO A 32 13.00 1.21 -7.64
CA PRO A 32 12.99 1.62 -6.23
C PRO A 32 13.34 3.10 -6.00
N GLU A 33 14.10 3.71 -6.92
CA GLU A 33 14.43 5.14 -6.82
C GLU A 33 13.20 6.02 -7.11
N LEU A 34 12.40 5.66 -8.12
CA LEU A 34 11.15 6.37 -8.43
C LEU A 34 10.16 6.24 -7.28
N GLU A 35 9.97 5.02 -6.78
CA GLU A 35 9.12 4.72 -5.64
C GLU A 35 9.51 5.56 -4.41
N LYS A 36 10.80 5.54 -4.03
CA LYS A 36 11.30 6.32 -2.90
C LYS A 36 11.08 7.82 -3.08
N ASN A 37 11.25 8.34 -4.29
CA ASN A 37 11.00 9.75 -4.58
C ASN A 37 9.50 10.11 -4.50
N ILE A 38 8.60 9.24 -4.98
CA ILE A 38 7.16 9.43 -4.87
C ILE A 38 6.74 9.53 -3.41
N ILE A 39 7.15 8.55 -2.58
CA ILE A 39 6.88 8.54 -1.14
C ILE A 39 7.43 9.81 -0.49
N ALA A 40 8.70 10.14 -0.73
CA ALA A 40 9.34 11.31 -0.14
C ALA A 40 8.65 12.63 -0.52
N PHE A 41 8.17 12.77 -1.77
CA PHE A 41 7.47 13.96 -2.21
C PHE A 41 6.09 14.10 -1.57
N TYR A 42 5.28 13.04 -1.49
CA TYR A 42 4.00 13.13 -0.80
C TYR A 42 4.16 13.39 0.70
N THR A 43 5.12 12.74 1.35
CA THR A 43 5.42 13.00 2.77
C THR A 43 5.82 14.46 3.01
N ARG A 44 6.72 15.02 2.18
CA ARG A 44 7.13 16.43 2.30
C ARG A 44 6.01 17.42 2.00
N ALA A 45 5.09 17.07 1.12
CA ALA A 45 3.91 17.87 0.82
C ALA A 45 2.84 17.83 1.92
N LYS A 46 2.93 16.88 2.87
CA LYS A 46 1.81 16.46 3.74
C LYS A 46 0.56 16.06 2.92
N ALA A 47 0.80 15.36 1.82
CA ALA A 47 -0.24 14.88 0.92
C ALA A 47 -0.63 13.44 1.31
N THR A 48 -1.22 13.30 2.49
CA THR A 48 -1.53 12.01 3.12
C THR A 48 -2.48 11.16 2.27
N ASP A 49 -3.52 11.75 1.70
CA ASP A 49 -4.45 11.04 0.81
C ASP A 49 -3.75 10.45 -0.42
N GLN A 50 -2.91 11.24 -1.09
CA GLN A 50 -2.16 10.76 -2.25
C GLN A 50 -1.13 9.69 -1.86
N LEU A 51 -0.49 9.83 -0.69
CA LEU A 51 0.44 8.82 -0.17
C LEU A 51 -0.27 7.50 0.13
N SER A 52 -1.43 7.56 0.78
CA SER A 52 -2.26 6.38 1.09
C SER A 52 -2.65 5.64 -0.19
N ARG A 53 -3.15 6.35 -1.20
CA ARG A 53 -3.51 5.75 -2.50
C ARG A 53 -2.31 5.13 -3.21
N PHE A 54 -1.15 5.78 -3.15
CA PHE A 54 0.07 5.22 -3.74
C PHE A 54 0.49 3.92 -3.04
N GLN A 55 0.48 3.88 -1.71
CA GLN A 55 0.83 2.68 -0.95
C GLN A 55 -0.19 1.55 -1.13
N GLN A 56 -1.49 1.87 -1.28
CA GLN A 56 -2.48 0.88 -1.71
C GLN A 56 -2.11 0.31 -3.08
N ALA A 57 -1.79 1.14 -4.08
CA ALA A 57 -1.39 0.66 -5.40
C ALA A 57 -0.12 -0.20 -5.36
N ARG A 58 0.85 0.15 -4.50
CA ARG A 58 2.05 -0.65 -4.22
C ARG A 58 1.69 -2.02 -3.66
N ALA A 59 0.79 -2.08 -2.67
CA ALA A 59 0.35 -3.33 -2.09
C ALA A 59 -0.38 -4.23 -3.12
N HIS A 60 -1.22 -3.65 -3.98
CA HIS A 60 -1.87 -4.37 -5.08
C HIS A 60 -0.84 -4.97 -6.06
N ARG A 61 0.12 -4.18 -6.53
CA ARG A 61 1.15 -4.70 -7.45
C ARG A 61 2.04 -5.77 -6.80
N ALA A 62 2.37 -5.64 -5.51
CA ALA A 62 3.15 -6.65 -4.80
C ALA A 62 2.46 -8.02 -4.79
N ILE A 63 1.14 -8.04 -4.57
CA ILE A 63 0.33 -9.27 -4.68
C ILE A 63 0.26 -9.74 -6.13
N ASP A 64 -0.08 -8.84 -7.06
CA ASP A 64 -0.32 -9.21 -8.46
C ASP A 64 0.93 -9.80 -9.15
N GLU A 65 2.10 -9.19 -8.94
CA GLU A 65 3.32 -9.55 -9.68
C GLU A 65 4.16 -10.61 -8.98
N HIS A 66 4.11 -10.65 -7.65
CA HIS A 66 5.03 -11.47 -6.85
C HIS A 66 4.34 -12.34 -5.80
N GLN A 67 3.02 -12.24 -5.64
CA GLN A 67 2.28 -12.83 -4.51
C GLN A 67 2.94 -12.49 -3.16
N ASP A 68 3.56 -11.31 -3.08
CA ASP A 68 4.34 -10.85 -1.94
C ASP A 68 3.42 -10.22 -0.89
N VAL A 69 2.88 -11.10 -0.05
CA VAL A 69 1.99 -10.71 1.05
C VAL A 69 2.72 -9.86 2.09
N GLU A 70 3.99 -10.15 2.35
CA GLU A 70 4.76 -9.41 3.37
C GLU A 70 5.09 -7.99 2.89
N GLY A 71 5.47 -7.82 1.63
CA GLY A 71 5.63 -6.52 1.00
C GLY A 71 4.34 -5.71 0.95
N ALA A 72 3.20 -6.35 0.66
CA ALA A 72 1.89 -5.70 0.68
C ALA A 72 1.50 -5.21 2.09
N ILE A 73 1.73 -6.04 3.12
CA ILE A 73 1.53 -5.67 4.53
C ILE A 73 2.41 -4.46 4.90
N ALA A 74 3.70 -4.51 4.58
CA ALA A 74 4.64 -3.44 4.89
C ALA A 74 4.23 -2.09 4.25
N ALA A 75 3.81 -2.12 2.99
CA ALA A 75 3.34 -0.92 2.28
C ALA A 75 2.13 -0.26 2.98
N LEU A 76 1.14 -1.05 3.40
CA LEU A 76 -0.04 -0.54 4.09
C LEU A 76 0.28 -0.03 5.50
N GLU A 77 1.18 -0.71 6.24
CA GLU A 77 1.64 -0.24 7.56
C GLU A 77 2.39 1.09 7.47
N GLU A 78 3.26 1.25 6.46
CA GLU A 78 3.96 2.51 6.20
C GLU A 78 2.98 3.66 5.95
N ALA A 79 1.92 3.41 5.17
CA ALA A 79 0.88 4.40 4.90
C ALA A 79 0.11 4.81 6.16
N LEU A 80 -0.34 3.82 6.94
CA LEU A 80 -1.07 4.07 8.19
C LEU A 80 -0.21 4.83 9.20
N ALA A 81 1.07 4.47 9.33
CA ALA A 81 2.01 5.19 10.17
C ALA A 81 2.26 6.63 9.70
N ALA A 82 2.18 6.90 8.40
CA ALA A 82 2.30 8.25 7.86
C ALA A 82 1.05 9.10 8.14
N VAL A 83 -0.14 8.50 8.06
CA VAL A 83 -1.42 9.14 8.41
C VAL A 83 -1.46 9.48 9.90
N ASP A 84 -1.11 8.54 10.77
CA ASP A 84 -1.12 8.76 12.23
C ASP A 84 -0.14 9.85 12.69
N LYS A 85 0.91 10.12 11.91
CA LYS A 85 1.91 11.16 12.18
C LYS A 85 1.53 12.54 11.66
N ASP A 86 0.45 12.68 10.89
CA ASP A 86 0.01 13.98 10.39
C ASP A 86 -0.96 14.63 11.40
N PRO A 87 -0.52 15.60 12.21
CA PRO A 87 -1.36 16.23 13.23
C PRO A 87 -2.50 17.06 12.64
N ASP A 88 -2.38 17.44 11.37
CA ASP A 88 -3.35 18.25 10.65
C ASP A 88 -4.31 17.35 9.82
N GLY A 89 -4.02 16.06 9.71
CA GLY A 89 -4.75 15.10 8.89
C GLY A 89 -5.90 14.45 9.65
N SER A 90 -7.10 14.46 9.08
CA SER A 90 -8.19 13.61 9.56
C SER A 90 -8.05 12.20 8.99
N PRO A 91 -8.45 11.15 9.74
CA PRO A 91 -8.51 9.79 9.19
C PRO A 91 -9.46 9.78 8.00
N THR A 92 -8.93 9.54 6.80
CA THR A 92 -9.72 9.55 5.58
C THR A 92 -10.37 8.19 5.32
N HIS A 93 -11.33 8.15 4.40
CA HIS A 93 -11.96 6.90 3.97
C HIS A 93 -10.90 5.86 3.52
N ASP A 94 -9.85 6.34 2.85
CA ASP A 94 -8.71 5.54 2.40
C ASP A 94 -7.99 4.87 3.59
N CYS A 95 -7.92 5.52 4.76
CA CYS A 95 -7.36 4.94 5.99
C CYS A 95 -8.17 3.75 6.51
N SER A 96 -9.50 3.83 6.47
CA SER A 96 -10.36 2.71 6.87
C SER A 96 -10.19 1.51 5.92
N ILE A 97 -10.13 1.76 4.61
CA ILE A 97 -9.88 0.72 3.59
C ILE A 97 -8.52 0.05 3.85
N MET A 98 -7.45 0.83 4.07
CA MET A 98 -6.13 0.26 4.35
C MET A 98 -6.11 -0.62 5.61
N LYS A 99 -6.80 -0.22 6.69
CA LYS A 99 -6.90 -1.02 7.91
C LYS A 99 -7.63 -2.35 7.66
N SER A 100 -8.78 -2.27 7.00
CA SER A 100 -9.58 -3.43 6.58
C SER A 100 -8.75 -4.41 5.73
N GLY A 101 -8.11 -3.90 4.67
CA GLY A 101 -7.26 -4.70 3.78
C GLY A 101 -6.03 -5.29 4.48
N LEU A 102 -5.40 -4.56 5.40
CA LEU A 102 -4.27 -5.04 6.20
C LEU A 102 -4.66 -6.22 7.09
N GLU A 103 -5.84 -6.19 7.71
CA GLU A 103 -6.34 -7.31 8.52
C GLU A 103 -6.55 -8.57 7.68
N VAL A 104 -7.09 -8.44 6.47
CA VAL A 104 -7.27 -9.55 5.53
C VAL A 104 -5.92 -10.12 5.12
N LEU A 105 -4.95 -9.27 4.73
CA LEU A 105 -3.61 -9.70 4.34
C LEU A 105 -2.88 -10.44 5.47
N ARG A 106 -2.99 -9.97 6.72
CA ARG A 106 -2.37 -10.64 7.88
C ARG A 106 -2.95 -12.03 8.10
N LYS A 107 -4.29 -12.15 8.10
CA LYS A 107 -4.96 -13.45 8.22
C LYS A 107 -4.58 -14.40 7.09
N PHE A 108 -4.50 -13.90 5.86
CA PHE A 108 -4.06 -14.69 4.71
C PHE A 108 -2.60 -15.13 4.84
N GLY A 109 -1.70 -14.23 5.26
CA GLY A 109 -0.30 -14.55 5.51
C GLY A 109 -0.12 -15.63 6.58
N GLU A 110 -0.90 -15.57 7.67
CA GLU A 110 -0.93 -16.61 8.71
C GLU A 110 -1.47 -17.95 8.20
N ALA A 111 -2.56 -17.93 7.42
CA ALA A 111 -3.12 -19.11 6.78
C ALA A 111 -2.10 -19.77 5.83
N LYS A 112 -1.39 -18.98 5.03
CA LYS A 112 -0.34 -19.46 4.11
C LYS A 112 0.83 -20.09 4.87
N LYS A 113 1.26 -19.50 5.99
CA LYS A 113 2.35 -20.04 6.84
C LYS A 113 1.97 -21.33 7.56
N SER A 114 0.71 -21.47 7.96
CA SER A 114 0.21 -22.66 8.66
C SER A 114 -0.18 -23.81 7.73
N ALA A 115 -0.23 -23.60 6.42
CA ALA A 115 -0.66 -24.61 5.43
C ALA A 115 0.17 -25.89 5.47
N ASP A 116 1.48 -25.81 5.76
CA ASP A 116 2.36 -26.98 5.84
C ASP A 116 2.13 -27.81 7.11
N THR A 117 1.64 -27.19 8.20
CA THR A 117 1.50 -27.83 9.52
C THR A 117 0.06 -28.24 9.80
N ASP A 118 -0.91 -27.42 9.41
CA ASP A 118 -2.34 -27.70 9.52
C ASP A 118 -3.08 -27.23 8.24
N PRO A 119 -3.04 -28.05 7.16
CA PRO A 119 -3.69 -27.72 5.90
C PRO A 119 -5.20 -27.50 6.07
N ARG A 120 -5.84 -28.19 7.01
CA ARG A 120 -7.30 -28.11 7.20
C ARG A 120 -7.67 -26.79 7.84
N ALA A 121 -6.96 -26.36 8.89
CA ALA A 121 -7.18 -25.05 9.49
C ALA A 121 -6.89 -23.92 8.50
N SER A 122 -5.82 -24.05 7.70
CA SER A 122 -5.48 -23.10 6.64
C SER A 122 -6.60 -22.95 5.61
N LEU A 123 -7.16 -24.06 5.12
CA LEU A 123 -8.30 -24.04 4.18
C LEU A 123 -9.55 -23.38 4.78
N VAL A 124 -9.83 -23.64 6.07
CA VAL A 124 -10.97 -23.01 6.76
C VAL A 124 -10.75 -21.50 6.92
N ALA A 125 -9.52 -21.08 7.20
CA ALA A 125 -9.15 -19.67 7.30
C ALA A 125 -9.33 -18.97 5.93
N CYS A 126 -8.79 -19.53 4.85
CA CYS A 126 -9.00 -18.99 3.50
C CYS A 126 -10.48 -18.96 3.11
N GLY A 127 -11.24 -20.02 3.41
CA GLY A 127 -12.67 -20.07 3.16
C GLY A 127 -13.46 -18.98 3.90
N SER A 128 -13.05 -18.68 5.14
CA SER A 128 -13.65 -17.59 5.93
C SER A 128 -13.30 -16.21 5.37
N LEU A 129 -12.08 -16.04 4.84
CA LEU A 129 -11.67 -14.81 4.16
C LEU A 129 -12.42 -14.57 2.85
N LEU A 130 -12.73 -15.62 2.07
CA LEU A 130 -13.56 -15.51 0.86
C LEU A 130 -14.98 -15.00 1.13
N GLN A 131 -15.49 -15.23 2.35
CA GLN A 131 -16.81 -14.77 2.77
C GLN A 131 -16.79 -13.39 3.43
N SER A 132 -15.61 -12.81 3.67
CA SER A 132 -15.48 -11.52 4.34
C SER A 132 -15.89 -10.37 3.41
N SER A 133 -16.58 -9.37 3.96
CA SER A 133 -16.87 -8.13 3.22
C SER A 133 -15.62 -7.32 2.95
N GLU A 134 -14.64 -7.46 3.85
CA GLU A 134 -13.37 -6.74 3.91
C GLU A 134 -12.40 -7.17 2.80
N LEU A 135 -12.62 -8.35 2.18
CA LEU A 135 -11.81 -8.82 1.06
C LEU A 135 -11.74 -7.79 -0.07
N LYS A 136 -12.84 -7.06 -0.30
CA LYS A 136 -12.93 -6.00 -1.33
C LYS A 136 -12.02 -4.81 -1.08
N ASP A 137 -11.65 -4.59 0.18
CA ASP A 137 -10.76 -3.50 0.60
C ASP A 137 -9.28 -3.95 0.59
N SER A 138 -9.04 -5.24 0.33
CA SER A 138 -7.72 -5.82 0.35
C SER A 138 -7.12 -5.93 -1.07
N PRO A 139 -5.78 -5.96 -1.18
CA PRO A 139 -5.08 -6.30 -2.42
C PRO A 139 -5.35 -7.72 -2.96
N LEU A 140 -5.96 -8.61 -2.19
CA LEU A 140 -6.19 -10.00 -2.56
C LEU A 140 -7.50 -10.14 -3.35
N ARG A 141 -7.48 -11.01 -4.35
CA ARG A 141 -8.66 -11.47 -5.08
C ARG A 141 -9.01 -12.90 -4.68
N PRO A 142 -10.24 -13.34 -4.91
CA PRO A 142 -10.65 -14.72 -4.64
C PRO A 142 -9.75 -15.79 -5.29
N GLY A 143 -9.11 -15.49 -6.42
CA GLY A 143 -8.19 -16.40 -7.11
C GLY A 143 -6.79 -16.50 -6.51
N ASP A 144 -6.45 -15.63 -5.55
CA ASP A 144 -5.14 -15.65 -4.88
C ASP A 144 -5.14 -16.60 -3.65
N MET A 145 -6.29 -17.15 -3.26
CA MET A 145 -6.50 -18.00 -2.09
C MET A 145 -6.46 -19.50 -2.37
#